data_AF-A0A4U6D0L1-F1
#
_entry.id   AF-A0A4U6D0L1-F1
#
_cell.length_a   1.000
_cell.length_b   1.000
_cell.length_c   1.000
_cell.angle_alpha   90.00
_cell.angle_beta   90.00
_cell.angle_gamma   90.00
#
_symmetry.space_group_name_H-M   'P 1'
#
loop_
_entity.id
_entity.type
_entity.pdbx_description
1 polymer ?
#
loop_
_entity_poly.entity_id
_entity_poly.type
_entity_poly.pdbx_seq_one_letter_code
_entity_poly.pdbx_strand_id
1 'polypeptide(L)' 'MKTDRLDHLVLTAANLAVTCEFYENVLGMETEQFGRPIGRTGALGKLLSVYIRDPDGNLIEISNYL' A
#
# COMPACT_ATOMS: atom_id res chain seq x y z
N MET A 1 23.92 7.88 -13.73
CA MET A 1 22.51 7.79 -13.34
C MET A 1 22.48 7.34 -11.89
N LYS A 2 22.08 8.22 -10.96
CA LYS A 2 21.82 7.88 -9.56
C LYS A 2 20.33 7.52 -9.46
N THR A 3 20.00 6.38 -8.89
CA THR A 3 18.63 6.03 -8.48
C THR A 3 18.48 6.41 -7.01
N ASP A 4 17.79 7.50 -6.74
CA ASP A 4 17.69 8.08 -5.39
C ASP A 4 16.45 7.57 -4.63
N ARG A 5 15.45 6.97 -5.30
CA ARG A 5 14.19 6.50 -4.70
C ARG A 5 13.42 5.53 -5.60
N LEU A 6 12.51 4.75 -5.01
CA LEU A 6 11.54 3.90 -5.72
C LEU A 6 10.25 4.69 -5.96
N ASP A 7 9.72 4.71 -7.19
CA ASP A 7 8.53 5.53 -7.47
C ASP A 7 7.26 5.00 -6.79
N HIS A 8 6.98 3.70 -6.93
CA HIS A 8 5.86 3.04 -6.26
C HIS A 8 6.07 1.53 -6.13
N LEU A 9 5.46 0.93 -5.12
CA LEU A 9 5.43 -0.51 -4.90
C LEU A 9 3.99 -0.99 -4.69
N VAL A 10 3.65 -2.16 -5.22
CA VAL A 10 2.35 -2.80 -5.00
C VAL A 10 2.55 -4.10 -4.22
N LEU A 11 1.83 -4.25 -3.11
CA LEU A 11 1.87 -5.40 -2.22
C LEU A 11 0.48 -6.02 -2.11
N THR A 12 0.38 -7.32 -2.38
CA THR A 12 -0.85 -8.06 -2.12
C THR A 12 -0.78 -8.67 -0.72
N ALA A 13 -1.77 -8.36 0.11
CA ALA A 13 -1.88 -8.82 1.49
C ALA A 13 -3.20 -9.59 1.71
N ALA A 14 -3.19 -10.48 2.70
CA ALA A 14 -4.37 -11.24 3.09
C ALA A 14 -5.39 -10.39 3.88
N ASN A 15 -4.93 -9.36 4.59
CA ASN A 15 -5.77 -8.46 5.37
C ASN A 15 -5.21 -7.03 5.34
N LEU A 16 -5.98 -6.09 4.81
CA LEU A 16 -5.54 -4.70 4.66
C LEU A 16 -5.32 -4.01 6.01
N ALA A 17 -6.24 -4.17 6.96
CA ALA A 17 -6.19 -3.47 8.24
C ALA A 17 -4.97 -3.88 9.06
N VAL A 18 -4.73 -5.18 9.22
CA VAL A 18 -3.57 -5.72 9.96
C VAL A 18 -2.26 -5.31 9.28
N THR A 19 -2.24 -5.30 7.94
CA THR A 19 -1.04 -4.93 7.20
C THR A 19 -0.75 -3.43 7.37
N CYS A 20 -1.75 -2.56 7.23
CA CYS A 20 -1.58 -1.13 7.50
C CYS A 20 -1.07 -0.88 8.91
N GLU A 21 -1.67 -1.51 9.93
CA GLU A 21 -1.24 -1.37 11.32
C GLU A 21 0.22 -1.78 11.52
N PHE A 22 0.68 -2.84 10.85
CA PHE A 22 2.08 -3.25 10.88
C PHE A 22 3.00 -2.18 10.28
N TYR A 23 2.66 -1.65 9.09
CA TYR A 23 3.47 -0.63 8.42
C TYR A 23 3.51 0.69 9.22
N GLU A 24 2.41 1.08 9.86
CA GLU A 24 2.36 2.24 10.76
C GLU A 24 3.22 2.02 12.01
N ASN A 25 2.92 0.97 12.79
CA ASN A 25 3.45 0.83 14.15
C ASN A 25 4.85 0.23 14.22
N VAL A 26 5.22 -0.61 13.25
CA VAL A 26 6.52 -1.28 13.25
C VAL A 26 7.54 -0.54 12.39
N LEU A 27 7.09 -0.02 11.24
CA LEU A 27 7.98 0.63 10.27
C LEU A 27 7.91 2.16 10.31
N GLY A 28 7.01 2.74 11.11
CA GLY A 28 6.89 4.20 11.27
C GLY A 28 6.42 4.89 10.00
N MET A 29 5.67 4.19 9.14
CA MET A 29 5.14 4.76 7.90
C MET A 29 3.94 5.67 8.18
N GLU A 30 3.73 6.65 7.32
CA GLU A 30 2.56 7.51 7.38
C GLU A 30 1.43 6.91 6.54
N THR A 31 0.36 6.52 7.22
CA THR A 31 -0.87 6.14 6.54
C THR A 31 -1.67 7.34 6.12
N GLU A 32 -1.35 7.82 4.93
CA GLU A 32 -2.26 8.64 4.16
C GLU A 32 -3.37 7.75 3.59
N GLN A 33 -4.33 7.31 4.42
CA GLN A 33 -5.50 6.59 3.91
C GLN A 33 -6.27 7.52 2.99
N PHE A 34 -6.12 7.34 1.68
CA PHE A 34 -6.93 7.98 0.65
C PHE A 34 -8.37 7.41 0.68
N GLY A 35 -9.10 7.69 1.76
CA GLY A 35 -10.48 7.28 1.95
C GLY A 35 -10.69 5.78 2.19
N ARG A 36 -11.86 5.28 1.76
CA ARG A 36 -12.22 3.85 1.83
C ARG A 36 -11.41 3.05 0.81
N PRO A 37 -11.13 1.75 1.06
CA PRO A 37 -10.50 0.89 0.08
C PRO A 37 -11.18 1.01 -1.29
N ILE A 38 -10.37 1.23 -2.32
CA ILE A 38 -10.87 1.49 -3.68
C ILE A 38 -10.86 0.18 -4.44
N GLY A 39 -11.96 -0.12 -5.13
CA GLY A 39 -12.03 -1.25 -6.04
C GLY A 39 -11.12 -1.06 -7.25
N ARG A 40 -10.31 -2.06 -7.55
CA ARG A 40 -9.37 -2.10 -8.68
C ARG A 40 -9.47 -3.47 -9.38
N THR A 41 -8.83 -3.55 -10.53
CA THR A 41 -8.69 -4.79 -11.31
C THR A 41 -7.25 -5.28 -11.21
N GLY A 42 -7.03 -6.43 -10.60
CA GLY A 42 -5.75 -7.14 -10.63
C GLY A 42 -5.73 -8.26 -11.65
N ALA A 43 -4.57 -8.90 -11.75
CA ALA A 43 -4.35 -10.00 -12.69
C ALA A 43 -5.29 -11.19 -12.46
N LEU A 44 -5.71 -11.43 -11.22
CA LEU A 44 -6.58 -12.56 -10.84
C LEU A 44 -8.05 -12.18 -10.64
N GLY A 45 -8.40 -10.89 -10.72
CA GLY A 45 -9.78 -10.43 -10.48
C GLY A 45 -9.87 -9.10 -9.74
N LYS A 46 -11.03 -8.84 -9.14
CA LYS A 46 -11.26 -7.61 -8.39
C LYS A 46 -10.45 -7.60 -7.09
N LEU A 47 -9.90 -6.45 -6.75
CA LEU A 47 -9.19 -6.23 -5.50
C LEU A 47 -9.58 -4.90 -4.88
N LEU A 48 -9.41 -4.82 -3.56
CA LEU A 48 -9.50 -3.59 -2.79
C LEU A 48 -8.09 -3.09 -2.50
N SER A 49 -7.84 -1.81 -2.76
CA SER A 49 -6.54 -1.19 -2.51
C SER A 49 -6.63 -0.03 -1.53
N VAL A 50 -5.59 0.10 -0.72
CA VAL A 50 -5.28 1.28 0.11
C VAL A 50 -3.86 1.75 -0.22
N TYR A 51 -3.59 3.03 0.00
CA TYR A 51 -2.33 3.66 -0.34
C TYR A 51 -1.70 4.23 0.92
N ILE A 52 -0.39 4.10 1.06
CA ILE A 52 0.40 4.59 2.20
C ILE A 52 1.71 5.20 1.69
N ARG A 53 2.39 5.98 2.53
CA ARG A 53 3.74 6.51 2.22
C ARG A 53 4.76 6.02 3.22
N ASP A 54 5.91 5.60 2.70
CA ASP A 54 7.07 5.36 3.55
C ASP A 54 7.77 6.69 3.93
N PRO A 55 8.76 6.65 4.86
CA PRO A 55 9.48 7.86 5.29
C PRO A 55 10.26 8.57 4.17
N ASP A 56 10.62 7.86 3.09
CA ASP A 56 11.30 8.43 1.91
C ASP A 56 10.29 9.04 0.92
N GLY A 57 8.99 8.94 1.22
CA GLY A 57 7.88 9.44 0.42
C GLY A 57 7.54 8.57 -0.78
N ASN A 58 8.01 7.32 -0.83
CA ASN A 58 7.63 6.36 -1.86
C ASN A 58 6.17 5.94 -1.64
N LEU A 59 5.41 5.82 -2.73
CA LEU A 59 4.00 5.41 -2.66
C LEU A 59 3.89 3.89 -2.61
N ILE A 60 3.19 3.37 -1.61
CA ILE A 60 2.94 1.93 -1.49
C ILE A 60 1.45 1.68 -1.62
N GLU A 61 1.06 0.83 -2.57
CA GLU A 61 -0.28 0.29 -2.70
C GLU A 61 -0.36 -1.06 -1.98
N ILE A 62 -1.24 -1.17 -0.99
CA ILE A 62 -1.57 -2.44 -0.32
C ILE A 62 -2.92 -2.89 -0.82
N SER A 63 -2.97 -4.10 -1.39
CA SER A 63 -4.13 -4.66 -2.07
C SER A 63 -4.56 -5.99 -1.46
N ASN A 64 -5.86 -6.28 -1.48
CA ASN A 64 -6.41 -7.58 -1.13
C ASN A 64 -7.45 -8.00 -2.16
N TYR A 65 -7.38 -9.23 -2.66
CA TYR A 65 -8.39 -9.78 -3.57
C TYR A 65 -9.73 -9.93 -2.85
N LEU A 66 -10.82 -9.61 -3.55
CA LEU A 66 -12.19 -9.80 -3.09
C LEU A 66 -12.63 -11.27 -3.18
#